data_AF-A0AA96TEA1-F1
#
_entry.id   AF-A0AA96TEA1-F1
#
_cell.length_a   1.000
_cell.length_b   1.000
_cell.length_c   1.000
_cell.angle_alpha   90.00
_cell.angle_beta   90.00
_cell.angle_gamma   90.00
#
_symmetry.space_group_name_H-M   'P 1'
#
loop_
_entity.id
_entity.type
_entity.pdbx_description
1 polymer ?
#
loop_
_entity_poly.entity_id
_entity_poly.type
_entity_poly.pdbx_seq_one_letter_code
_entity_poly.pdbx_strand_id
1 'polypeptide(L)'
;MSSDTRTPPAATGPVGIAAVAALLTGAAATVGALGWPAPERTLSGWQVADVPPATLLVVAGTALVSLAAATVLVRPATLPAWAAATWWLLVLASVFALGWNAVFSAALSTDDGPVIPVFHWLFTLVPALVVGLQLRRAGARALLRGALGTAVVTLPLFALGWALLTSSGSPDGLSGALAGVPDTVRVTAVLGVVPLLLAVAATRPWTAARR
;
A
#
# COMPACT_ATOMS: atom_id res chain seq x y z
N MET A 1 44.41 9.50 16.28
CA MET A 1 43.06 8.90 16.26
C MET A 1 42.13 9.91 15.60
N SER A 2 41.82 9.74 14.31
CA SER A 2 40.88 10.63 13.60
C SER A 2 39.45 10.22 13.96
N SER A 3 38.75 11.12 14.65
CA SER A 3 37.32 11.02 14.94
C SER A 3 36.54 11.27 13.66
N ASP A 4 36.31 10.20 12.90
CA ASP A 4 35.51 10.22 11.67
C ASP A 4 34.06 10.56 12.04
N THR A 5 33.72 11.84 11.94
CA THR A 5 32.39 12.39 12.26
C THR A 5 31.45 12.05 11.11
N ARG A 6 31.02 10.78 11.02
CA ARG A 6 29.95 10.39 10.11
C ARG A 6 28.68 11.14 10.49
N THR A 7 28.40 12.21 9.76
CA THR A 7 27.11 12.88 9.81
C THR A 7 26.05 11.85 9.41
N PRO A 8 25.09 11.51 10.29
CA PRO A 8 24.07 10.53 9.93
C PRO A 8 23.27 11.04 8.73
N PRO A 9 22.92 10.16 7.77
CA PRO A 9 22.19 10.57 6.57
C PRO A 9 20.85 11.21 6.97
N ALA A 10 20.57 12.37 6.36
CA ALA A 10 19.38 13.16 6.61
C ALA A 10 18.12 12.29 6.47
N ALA A 11 17.21 12.37 7.45
CA ALA A 11 15.97 11.61 7.42
C ALA A 11 15.08 12.08 6.27
N THR A 12 14.61 11.14 5.43
CA THR A 12 13.72 11.40 4.30
C THR A 12 12.50 12.21 4.74
N GLY A 13 12.24 13.32 4.06
CA GLY A 13 11.07 14.16 4.33
C GLY A 13 9.76 13.51 3.86
N PRO A 14 8.60 14.04 4.29
CA PRO A 14 7.28 13.54 3.87
C PRO A 14 7.10 13.44 2.36
N VAL A 15 7.65 14.41 1.60
CA VAL A 15 7.62 14.42 0.14
C VAL A 15 8.36 13.22 -0.44
N GLY A 16 9.53 12.87 0.11
CA GLY A 16 10.29 11.70 -0.34
C GLY A 16 9.55 10.39 -0.07
N ILE A 17 8.85 10.29 1.06
CA ILE A 17 8.03 9.11 1.38
C ILE A 17 6.86 8.98 0.41
N ALA A 18 6.15 10.08 0.13
CA ALA A 18 5.08 10.11 -0.84
C ALA A 18 5.56 9.75 -2.26
N ALA A 19 6.72 10.26 -2.66
CA ALA A 19 7.34 9.93 -3.95
C ALA A 19 7.68 8.43 -4.05
N VAL A 20 8.27 7.83 -3.01
CA VAL A 20 8.54 6.39 -2.98
C VAL A 20 7.23 5.58 -3.04
N ALA A 21 6.19 5.98 -2.30
CA ALA A 21 4.89 5.33 -2.37
C ALA A 21 4.32 5.40 -3.80
N ALA A 22 4.38 6.55 -4.45
CA ALA A 22 3.91 6.72 -5.83
C ALA A 22 4.71 5.86 -6.82
N LEU A 23 6.04 5.83 -6.70
CA LEU A 23 6.91 5.00 -7.55
C LEU A 23 6.62 3.52 -7.39
N LEU A 24 6.53 3.03 -6.14
CA LEU A 24 6.18 1.63 -5.86
C LEU A 24 4.77 1.29 -6.35
N THR A 25 3.82 2.23 -6.25
CA THR A 25 2.45 2.06 -6.73
C THR A 25 2.42 1.90 -8.25
N GLY A 26 3.13 2.78 -8.98
CA GLY A 26 3.24 2.68 -10.44
C GLY A 26 3.96 1.41 -10.88
N ALA A 27 5.04 1.02 -10.19
CA ALA A 27 5.75 -0.23 -10.45
C ALA A 27 4.85 -1.44 -10.20
N ALA A 28 4.11 -1.48 -9.09
CA ALA A 28 3.20 -2.56 -8.77
C ALA A 28 2.03 -2.67 -9.76
N ALA A 29 1.46 -1.54 -10.19
CA ALA A 29 0.45 -1.51 -11.24
C ALA A 29 0.99 -2.07 -12.56
N THR A 30 2.20 -1.65 -12.95
CA THR A 30 2.86 -2.12 -14.17
C THR A 30 3.15 -3.61 -14.10
N VAL A 31 3.70 -4.08 -12.99
CA VAL A 31 4.00 -5.51 -12.77
C VAL A 31 2.72 -6.33 -12.79
N GLY A 32 1.67 -5.92 -12.06
CA GLY A 32 0.40 -6.65 -12.01
C GLY A 32 -0.28 -6.79 -13.37
N ALA A 33 -0.09 -5.82 -14.26
CA ALA A 33 -0.67 -5.83 -15.59
C ALA A 33 -0.06 -6.87 -16.54
N LEU A 34 1.09 -7.49 -16.20
CA LEU A 34 1.85 -8.39 -17.08
C LEU A 34 1.19 -9.75 -17.37
N GLY A 35 -0.08 -9.97 -16.99
CA GLY A 35 -0.83 -11.17 -17.34
C GLY A 35 -0.39 -12.41 -16.56
N TRP A 36 -0.44 -12.34 -15.23
CA TRP A 36 -0.03 -13.44 -14.36
C TRP A 36 -1.03 -14.60 -14.37
N PRO A 37 -0.58 -15.85 -14.13
CA PRO A 37 -1.50 -16.99 -14.03
C PRO A 37 -2.54 -16.80 -12.92
N ALA A 38 -3.82 -16.94 -13.29
CA ALA A 38 -4.92 -16.75 -12.35
C ALA A 38 -5.04 -17.93 -11.36
N PRO A 39 -5.29 -17.67 -10.06
CA PRO A 39 -5.71 -18.69 -9.11
C PRO A 39 -7.09 -19.26 -9.42
N GLU A 40 -7.36 -20.47 -8.93
CA GLU A 40 -8.68 -21.09 -9.05
C GLU A 40 -9.64 -20.53 -7.99
N ARG A 41 -10.86 -20.19 -8.40
CA ARG A 41 -11.94 -19.82 -7.48
C ARG A 41 -12.66 -21.04 -6.95
N THR A 42 -12.87 -21.06 -5.64
CA THR A 42 -13.70 -22.08 -4.99
C THR A 42 -14.93 -21.45 -4.35
N LEU A 43 -16.00 -22.22 -4.23
CA LEU A 43 -17.25 -21.79 -3.57
C LEU A 43 -17.28 -22.11 -2.07
N SER A 44 -16.19 -22.64 -1.51
CA SER A 44 -16.10 -23.05 -0.11
C SER A 44 -14.80 -22.55 0.55
N GLY A 45 -14.80 -22.46 1.88
CA GLY A 45 -13.63 -22.07 2.66
C GLY A 45 -13.14 -20.64 2.36
N TRP A 46 -11.85 -20.52 2.04
CA TRP A 46 -11.19 -19.24 1.77
C TRP A 46 -11.50 -18.67 0.37
N GLN A 47 -12.28 -19.36 -0.46
CA GLN A 47 -12.72 -18.91 -1.79
C GLN A 47 -11.65 -18.83 -2.90
N VAL A 48 -10.37 -19.06 -2.58
CA VAL A 48 -9.27 -19.19 -3.55
C VAL A 48 -8.51 -20.49 -3.26
N ALA A 49 -8.22 -21.27 -4.30
CA ALA A 49 -7.38 -22.45 -4.26
C ALA A 49 -6.27 -22.35 -5.32
N ASP A 50 -5.28 -23.24 -5.19
CA ASP A 50 -4.24 -23.49 -6.19
C ASP A 50 -3.56 -22.22 -6.75
N VAL A 51 -3.19 -21.30 -5.85
CA VAL A 51 -2.53 -20.04 -6.21
C VAL A 51 -1.21 -20.34 -6.94
N PRO A 52 -1.08 -19.95 -8.22
CA PRO A 52 0.12 -20.25 -8.98
C PRO A 52 1.36 -19.63 -8.32
N PRO A 53 2.50 -20.35 -8.26
CA PRO A 53 3.71 -19.85 -7.60
C PRO A 53 4.17 -18.49 -8.14
N ALA A 54 4.02 -18.23 -9.44
CA ALA A 54 4.38 -16.95 -10.05
C ALA A 54 3.58 -15.78 -9.46
N THR A 55 2.25 -15.92 -9.35
CA THR A 55 1.36 -14.90 -8.79
C THR A 55 1.63 -14.70 -7.31
N LEU A 56 1.83 -15.80 -6.57
CA LEU A 56 2.21 -15.73 -5.16
C LEU A 56 3.54 -14.97 -4.96
N LEU A 57 4.55 -15.25 -5.79
CA LEU A 57 5.86 -14.59 -5.72
C LEU A 57 5.76 -13.10 -6.01
N VAL A 58 4.92 -12.69 -6.96
CA VAL A 58 4.71 -11.26 -7.27
C VAL A 58 4.04 -10.52 -6.14
N VAL A 59 2.99 -11.11 -5.55
CA VAL A 59 2.29 -10.52 -4.40
C VAL A 59 3.20 -10.45 -3.18
N ALA A 60 3.87 -11.56 -2.84
CA ALA A 60 4.80 -11.61 -1.71
C ALA A 60 6.01 -10.70 -1.93
N GLY A 61 6.59 -10.67 -3.13
CA GLY A 61 7.70 -9.80 -3.49
C GLY A 61 7.33 -8.32 -3.37
N THR A 62 6.17 -7.93 -3.91
CA THR A 62 5.67 -6.55 -3.78
C THR A 62 5.44 -6.18 -2.32
N ALA A 63 4.86 -7.08 -1.52
CA ALA A 63 4.66 -6.87 -0.09
C ALA A 63 5.99 -6.67 0.65
N LEU A 64 6.97 -7.55 0.42
CA LEU A 64 8.27 -7.49 1.08
C LEU A 64 9.05 -6.23 0.70
N VAL A 65 9.09 -5.87 -0.58
CA VAL A 65 9.75 -4.65 -1.06
C VAL A 65 9.10 -3.41 -0.44
N SER A 66 7.77 -3.35 -0.44
CA SER A 66 7.02 -2.23 0.12
C SER A 66 7.21 -2.12 1.63
N LEU A 67 7.19 -3.25 2.34
CA LEU A 67 7.41 -3.33 3.79
C LEU A 67 8.84 -2.89 4.16
N ALA A 68 9.83 -3.35 3.41
CA ALA A 68 11.23 -2.97 3.60
C ALA A 68 11.42 -1.46 3.39
N ALA A 69 10.88 -0.92 2.28
CA ALA A 69 10.92 0.51 1.99
C ALA A 69 10.24 1.33 3.10
N ALA A 70 9.05 0.93 3.53
CA ALA A 70 8.34 1.59 4.63
C ALA A 70 9.14 1.56 5.94
N THR A 71 9.75 0.43 6.28
CA THR A 71 10.57 0.28 7.49
C THR A 71 11.80 1.20 7.45
N VAL A 72 12.49 1.28 6.32
CA VAL A 72 13.66 2.15 6.15
C VAL A 72 13.29 3.63 6.22
N LEU A 73 12.16 4.02 5.61
CA LEU A 73 11.69 5.40 5.56
C LEU A 73 11.10 5.87 6.90
N VAL A 74 10.31 5.03 7.55
CA VAL A 74 9.66 5.35 8.83
C VAL A 74 10.62 5.25 9.98
N ARG A 75 11.60 4.33 9.94
CA ARG A 75 12.50 3.99 11.04
C ARG A 75 11.72 3.76 12.36
N PRO A 76 10.91 2.70 12.46
CA PRO A 76 10.02 2.46 13.61
C PRO A 76 10.74 2.48 14.96
N ALA A 77 12.01 2.07 15.01
CA ALA A 77 12.86 2.12 16.21
C ALA A 77 13.07 3.53 16.79
N THR A 78 12.80 4.58 16.02
CA THR A 78 12.86 5.99 16.45
C THR A 78 11.53 6.52 16.99
N LEU A 79 10.48 5.70 16.97
CA LEU A 79 9.16 6.04 17.52
C LEU A 79 9.06 5.53 18.96
N PRO A 80 8.14 6.10 19.77
CA PRO A 80 7.76 5.50 21.05
C PRO A 80 7.33 4.03 20.85
N ALA A 81 7.71 3.14 21.78
CA ALA A 81 7.54 1.69 21.63
C ALA A 81 6.10 1.28 21.30
N TRP A 82 5.10 1.87 21.96
CA TRP A 82 3.68 1.60 21.70
C TRP A 82 3.23 2.05 20.29
N ALA A 83 3.78 3.16 19.79
CA ALA A 83 3.48 3.66 18.46
C ALA A 83 4.15 2.81 17.38
N ALA A 84 5.39 2.37 17.64
CA ALA A 84 6.09 1.42 16.79
C ALA A 84 5.35 0.07 16.71
N ALA A 85 4.89 -0.46 17.85
CA ALA A 85 4.10 -1.68 17.90
C ALA A 85 2.76 -1.54 17.14
N THR A 86 2.05 -0.41 17.34
CA THR A 86 0.82 -0.10 16.60
C THR A 86 1.07 -0.02 15.09
N TRP A 87 2.16 0.64 14.68
CA TRP A 87 2.55 0.75 13.29
C TRP A 87 2.84 -0.62 12.67
N TRP A 88 3.64 -1.45 13.33
CA TRP A 88 3.94 -2.81 12.87
C TRP A 88 2.68 -3.66 12.76
N LEU A 89 1.82 -3.65 13.77
CA LEU A 89 0.57 -4.39 13.77
C LEU A 89 -0.29 -4.02 12.56
N LEU A 90 -0.49 -2.73 12.32
CA LEU A 90 -1.35 -2.25 11.24
C LEU A 90 -0.74 -2.48 9.86
N VAL A 91 0.57 -2.32 9.71
CA VAL A 91 1.26 -2.57 8.44
C VAL A 91 1.27 -4.06 8.11
N LEU A 92 1.55 -4.94 9.07
CA LEU A 92 1.51 -6.39 8.85
C LEU A 92 0.08 -6.88 8.56
N ALA A 93 -0.91 -6.35 9.28
CA ALA A 93 -2.32 -6.62 8.97
C ALA A 93 -2.70 -6.15 7.56
N SER A 94 -2.19 -4.98 7.12
CA SER A 94 -2.41 -4.47 5.77
C SER A 94 -1.74 -5.35 4.71
N VAL A 95 -0.51 -5.82 4.96
CA VAL A 95 0.18 -6.77 4.07
C VAL A 95 -0.65 -8.03 3.88
N PHE A 96 -1.13 -8.63 4.98
CA PHE A 96 -1.94 -9.84 4.93
C PHE A 96 -3.26 -9.58 4.18
N ALA A 97 -4.00 -8.55 4.57
CA ALA A 97 -5.32 -8.27 4.02
C ALA A 97 -5.27 -7.86 2.54
N LEU A 98 -4.35 -6.98 2.15
CA LEU A 98 -4.20 -6.55 0.76
C LEU A 98 -3.51 -7.62 -0.11
N GLY A 99 -2.60 -8.41 0.46
CA GLY A 99 -2.03 -9.56 -0.23
C GLY A 99 -3.10 -10.60 -0.55
N TRP A 100 -3.96 -10.91 0.43
CA TRP A 100 -5.12 -11.77 0.21
C TRP A 100 -6.09 -11.17 -0.82
N ASN A 101 -6.38 -9.87 -0.71
CA ASN A 101 -7.22 -9.16 -1.68
C ASN A 101 -6.65 -9.22 -3.10
N ALA A 102 -5.33 -9.11 -3.27
CA ALA A 102 -4.69 -9.18 -4.58
C ALA A 102 -4.81 -10.59 -5.20
N VAL A 103 -4.60 -11.64 -4.41
CA VAL A 103 -4.79 -13.02 -4.84
C VAL A 103 -6.26 -13.30 -5.18
N PHE A 104 -7.18 -12.82 -4.35
CA PHE A 104 -8.62 -12.91 -4.60
C PHE A 104 -9.06 -12.16 -5.85
N SER A 105 -8.50 -10.98 -6.08
CA SER A 105 -8.76 -10.15 -7.27
C SER A 105 -8.23 -10.83 -8.53
N ALA A 106 -7.05 -11.46 -8.47
CA ALA A 106 -6.52 -12.27 -9.57
C ALA A 106 -7.46 -13.45 -9.90
N ALA A 107 -8.05 -14.09 -8.88
CA ALA A 107 -9.01 -15.17 -9.09
C ALA A 107 -10.36 -14.66 -9.66
N LEU A 108 -10.79 -13.46 -9.26
CA LEU A 108 -12.00 -12.81 -9.80
C LEU A 108 -11.84 -12.33 -11.25
N SER A 109 -10.63 -12.20 -11.75
CA SER A 109 -10.37 -11.69 -13.10
C SER A 109 -11.06 -12.53 -14.19
N THR A 110 -11.47 -13.76 -13.88
CA THR A 110 -12.18 -14.67 -14.79
C THR A 110 -13.71 -14.60 -14.68
N ASP A 111 -14.25 -13.89 -13.68
CA ASP A 111 -15.69 -13.84 -13.37
C ASP A 111 -16.22 -12.39 -13.35
N ASP A 112 -17.38 -12.14 -13.97
CA ASP A 112 -18.05 -10.81 -13.99
C ASP A 112 -18.75 -10.48 -12.64
N GLY A 113 -17.99 -10.47 -11.55
CA GLY A 113 -18.48 -10.18 -10.20
C GLY A 113 -18.46 -8.68 -9.84
N PRO A 114 -19.47 -8.15 -9.12
CA PRO A 114 -19.49 -6.76 -8.70
C PRO A 114 -18.44 -6.47 -7.60
N VAL A 115 -17.57 -5.48 -7.83
CA VAL A 115 -16.58 -5.00 -6.85
C VAL A 115 -17.21 -3.95 -5.94
N ILE A 116 -17.21 -4.16 -4.61
CA ILE A 116 -17.74 -3.19 -3.63
C ILE A 116 -16.64 -2.19 -3.22
N PRO A 117 -16.68 -0.92 -3.65
CA PRO A 117 -15.54 0.00 -3.51
C PRO A 117 -15.34 0.57 -2.09
N VAL A 118 -16.38 0.56 -1.23
CA VAL A 118 -16.31 1.21 0.09
C VAL A 118 -15.44 0.45 1.08
N PHE A 119 -15.43 -0.88 1.04
CA PHE A 119 -14.57 -1.69 1.91
C PHE A 119 -13.07 -1.47 1.63
N HIS A 120 -12.74 -1.10 0.39
CA HIS A 120 -11.37 -0.86 -0.05
C HIS A 120 -10.74 0.38 0.62
N TRP A 121 -11.54 1.37 1.02
CA TRP A 121 -11.04 2.54 1.75
C TRP A 121 -10.52 2.18 3.13
N LEU A 122 -11.06 1.14 3.76
CA LEU A 122 -10.64 0.75 5.11
C LEU A 122 -9.16 0.36 5.14
N PHE A 123 -8.65 -0.26 4.07
CA PHE A 123 -7.25 -0.71 3.98
C PHE A 123 -6.24 0.43 3.95
N THR A 124 -6.62 1.63 3.53
CA THR A 124 -5.72 2.79 3.44
C THR A 124 -6.03 3.82 4.52
N LEU A 125 -7.32 4.05 4.80
CA LEU A 125 -7.81 5.00 5.80
C LEU A 125 -7.43 4.59 7.23
N VAL A 126 -7.82 3.37 7.64
CA VAL A 126 -7.68 2.91 9.04
C VAL A 126 -6.23 2.91 9.50
N PRO A 127 -5.27 2.27 8.79
CA PRO A 127 -3.88 2.25 9.26
C PRO A 127 -3.29 3.66 9.33
N ALA A 128 -3.52 4.50 8.32
CA ALA A 128 -3.01 5.87 8.29
C ALA A 128 -3.62 6.73 9.41
N LEU A 129 -4.93 6.61 9.65
CA LEU A 129 -5.64 7.36 10.67
C LEU A 129 -5.16 6.96 12.07
N VAL A 130 -5.13 5.67 12.37
CA VAL A 130 -4.74 5.18 13.70
C VAL A 130 -3.29 5.54 14.00
N VAL A 131 -2.37 5.28 13.07
CA VAL A 131 -0.95 5.67 13.24
C VAL A 131 -0.80 7.19 13.38
N GLY A 132 -1.51 7.97 12.56
CA GLY A 132 -1.46 9.43 12.62
C GLY A 132 -1.99 9.98 13.95
N LEU A 133 -3.09 9.44 14.47
CA LEU A 133 -3.65 9.81 15.77
C LEU A 133 -2.68 9.48 16.90
N GLN A 134 -2.04 8.32 16.86
CA GLN A 134 -1.04 7.91 17.85
C GLN A 134 0.17 8.87 17.82
N LEU A 135 0.65 9.26 16.65
CA LEU A 135 1.84 10.11 16.53
C LEU A 135 1.55 11.62 16.59
N ARG A 136 0.28 12.04 16.75
CA ARG A 136 -0.09 13.47 16.76
C ARG A 136 0.62 14.30 17.83
N ARG A 137 0.92 13.69 18.99
CA ARG A 137 1.60 14.33 20.11
C ARG A 137 3.13 14.37 19.93
N ALA A 138 3.67 13.53 19.05
CA ALA A 138 5.09 13.46 18.72
C ALA A 138 5.51 14.50 17.65
N GLY A 139 4.59 15.35 17.20
CA GLY A 139 4.82 16.42 16.24
C GLY A 139 4.47 16.05 14.79
N ALA A 140 4.28 17.08 13.95
CA ALA A 140 3.79 16.94 12.58
C ALA A 140 4.67 16.05 11.70
N ARG A 141 6.01 16.11 11.88
CA ARG A 141 6.95 15.28 11.11
C ARG A 141 6.82 13.79 11.46
N ALA A 142 6.66 13.45 12.73
CA ALA A 142 6.47 12.08 13.16
C ALA A 142 5.13 11.52 12.68
N LEU A 143 4.06 12.30 12.82
CA LEU A 143 2.73 11.98 12.30
C LEU A 143 2.77 11.70 10.79
N LEU A 144 3.27 12.64 9.99
CA LEU A 144 3.29 12.49 8.54
C LEU A 144 4.17 11.31 8.13
N ARG A 145 5.33 11.14 8.75
CA ARG A 145 6.22 10.00 8.49
C ARG A 145 5.52 8.68 8.76
N GLY A 146 4.88 8.52 9.92
CA GLY A 146 4.18 7.29 10.28
C GLY A 146 2.99 7.01 9.38
N ALA A 147 2.11 8.00 9.18
CA ALA A 147 0.91 7.86 8.35
C ALA A 147 1.25 7.59 6.88
N LEU A 148 2.13 8.39 6.27
CA LEU A 148 2.59 8.14 4.89
C LEU A 148 3.38 6.84 4.77
N GLY A 149 4.07 6.43 5.83
CA GLY A 149 4.73 5.14 5.91
C GLY A 149 3.80 3.95 5.72
N THR A 150 2.55 4.04 6.20
CA THR A 150 1.55 3.00 5.92
C THR A 150 1.17 2.96 4.44
N ALA A 151 1.11 4.11 3.78
CA ALA A 151 0.79 4.23 2.35
C ALA A 151 1.86 3.62 1.43
N VAL A 152 3.13 3.61 1.88
CA VAL A 152 4.23 2.92 1.17
C VAL A 152 3.95 1.41 1.03
N VAL A 153 3.13 0.83 1.92
CA VAL A 153 2.72 -0.57 1.84
C VAL A 153 1.35 -0.73 1.20
N THR A 154 0.39 0.08 1.62
CA THR A 154 -1.00 -0.15 1.23
C THR A 154 -1.30 0.24 -0.21
N LEU A 155 -0.72 1.34 -0.72
CA LEU A 155 -0.98 1.76 -2.10
C LEU A 155 -0.40 0.80 -3.15
N PRO A 156 0.85 0.31 -3.05
CA PRO A 156 1.38 -0.63 -4.03
C PRO A 156 0.63 -1.96 -4.05
N LEU A 157 0.28 -2.53 -2.89
CA LEU A 157 -0.48 -3.77 -2.83
C LEU A 157 -1.92 -3.60 -3.35
N PHE A 158 -2.51 -2.44 -3.10
CA PHE A 158 -3.82 -2.10 -3.64
C PHE A 158 -3.80 -2.00 -5.17
N ALA A 159 -2.84 -1.25 -5.71
CA ALA A 159 -2.66 -1.12 -7.16
C ALA A 159 -2.36 -2.47 -7.82
N LEU A 160 -1.54 -3.32 -7.18
CA LEU A 160 -1.26 -4.67 -7.65
C LEU A 160 -2.55 -5.49 -7.77
N GLY A 161 -3.41 -5.47 -6.74
CA GLY A 161 -4.67 -6.21 -6.78
C GLY A 161 -5.60 -5.78 -7.92
N TRP A 162 -5.71 -4.47 -8.16
CA TRP A 162 -6.50 -3.93 -9.28
C TRP A 162 -5.90 -4.26 -10.64
N ALA A 163 -4.57 -4.18 -10.78
CA ALA A 163 -3.90 -4.56 -12.01
C ALA A 163 -4.11 -6.05 -12.31
N LEU A 164 -4.00 -6.92 -11.30
CA LEU A 164 -4.26 -8.35 -11.45
C LEU A 164 -5.71 -8.63 -11.86
N LEU A 165 -6.69 -7.92 -11.28
CA LEU A 165 -8.10 -8.04 -11.63
C LEU A 165 -8.38 -7.71 -13.10
N THR A 166 -7.72 -6.68 -13.62
CA THR A 166 -7.97 -6.15 -14.98
C THR A 166 -7.10 -6.80 -16.05
N SER A 167 -6.11 -7.61 -15.67
CA SER A 167 -5.11 -8.19 -16.59
C SER A 167 -5.61 -9.38 -17.43
N SER A 168 -6.72 -10.03 -17.05
CA SER A 168 -7.21 -11.28 -17.64
C SER A 168 -7.80 -11.16 -19.05
N GLY A 169 -8.05 -9.95 -19.54
CA GLY A 169 -8.79 -9.70 -20.78
C GLY A 169 -8.00 -9.12 -21.94
N SER A 170 -6.67 -9.01 -21.87
CA SER A 170 -5.88 -8.32 -22.91
C SER A 170 -5.28 -9.30 -23.94
N PRO A 171 -5.93 -9.51 -25.11
CA PRO A 171 -5.41 -10.37 -26.18
C PRO A 171 -4.10 -9.84 -26.82
N ASP A 172 -3.76 -8.58 -26.57
CA ASP A 172 -2.72 -7.84 -27.31
C ASP A 172 -1.32 -7.85 -26.64
N GLY A 173 -1.08 -8.82 -25.75
CA GLY A 173 0.21 -8.98 -25.06
C GLY A 173 0.60 -7.77 -24.20
N LEU A 174 1.89 -7.42 -24.19
CA LEU A 174 2.46 -6.37 -23.32
C LEU A 174 1.87 -4.97 -23.60
N SER A 175 1.45 -4.70 -24.84
CA SER A 175 0.92 -3.38 -25.22
C SER A 175 -0.47 -3.12 -24.63
N GLY A 176 -1.38 -4.10 -24.72
CA GLY A 176 -2.71 -4.01 -24.10
C GLY A 176 -2.66 -4.08 -22.57
N ALA A 177 -1.73 -4.87 -22.01
CA ALA A 177 -1.44 -4.87 -20.57
C ALA A 177 -1.11 -3.46 -20.04
N LEU A 178 -0.20 -2.74 -20.71
CA LEU A 178 0.21 -1.40 -20.29
C LEU A 178 -0.89 -0.35 -20.49
N ALA A 179 -1.84 -0.57 -21.41
CA ALA A 179 -2.97 0.33 -21.62
C ALA A 179 -3.95 0.35 -20.42
N GLY A 180 -3.96 -0.70 -19.57
CA GLY A 180 -4.77 -0.76 -18.34
C GLY A 180 -4.14 -0.06 -17.12
N VAL A 181 -2.85 0.30 -17.20
CA VAL A 181 -2.12 0.95 -16.09
C VAL A 181 -2.73 2.30 -15.71
N PRO A 182 -3.09 3.21 -16.66
CA PRO A 182 -3.72 4.48 -16.31
C PRO A 182 -5.01 4.34 -15.51
N ASP A 183 -5.85 3.35 -15.83
CA ASP A 183 -7.10 3.12 -15.11
C ASP A 183 -6.83 2.56 -13.70
N THR A 184 -5.91 1.60 -13.58
CA THR A 184 -5.44 1.11 -12.27
C THR A 184 -4.91 2.24 -11.39
N VAL A 185 -4.10 3.14 -11.96
CA VAL A 185 -3.55 4.31 -11.25
C VAL A 185 -4.68 5.25 -10.84
N ARG A 186 -5.66 5.50 -11.72
CA ARG A 186 -6.83 6.34 -11.43
C ARG A 186 -7.67 5.76 -10.29
N VAL A 187 -8.00 4.48 -10.35
CA VAL A 187 -8.77 3.79 -9.30
C VAL A 187 -8.00 3.81 -7.98
N THR A 188 -6.68 3.56 -8.01
CA THR A 188 -5.83 3.65 -6.81
C THR A 188 -5.75 5.07 -6.26
N ALA A 189 -5.74 6.10 -7.11
CA ALA A 189 -5.78 7.48 -6.66
C ALA A 189 -7.10 7.78 -5.93
N VAL A 190 -8.23 7.36 -6.47
CA VAL A 190 -9.55 7.61 -5.86
C VAL A 190 -9.76 6.77 -4.59
N LEU A 191 -9.46 5.48 -4.64
CA LEU A 191 -9.77 4.55 -3.54
C LEU A 191 -8.64 4.40 -2.51
N GLY A 192 -7.42 4.83 -2.84
CA GLY A 192 -6.26 4.75 -1.95
C GLY A 192 -5.76 6.12 -1.49
N VAL A 193 -5.54 7.06 -2.41
CA VAL A 193 -4.94 8.35 -2.06
C VAL A 193 -5.94 9.27 -1.37
N VAL A 194 -7.20 9.33 -1.81
CA VAL A 194 -8.23 10.15 -1.15
C VAL A 194 -8.42 9.78 0.33
N PRO A 195 -8.69 8.50 0.71
CA PRO A 195 -8.78 8.13 2.11
C PRO A 195 -7.51 8.41 2.92
N LEU A 196 -6.32 8.25 2.32
CA LEU A 196 -5.07 8.62 2.97
C LEU A 196 -5.01 10.13 3.28
N LEU A 197 -5.39 10.98 2.33
CA LEU A 197 -5.44 12.43 2.53
C LEU A 197 -6.44 12.80 3.61
N LEU A 198 -7.60 12.13 3.66
CA LEU A 198 -8.60 12.31 4.72
C LEU A 198 -8.04 11.93 6.10
N ALA A 199 -7.34 10.79 6.22
CA ALA A 199 -6.68 10.38 7.46
C ALA A 199 -5.64 11.41 7.92
N VAL A 200 -4.80 11.89 7.01
CA VAL A 200 -3.79 12.91 7.30
C VAL A 200 -4.45 14.23 7.72
N ALA A 201 -5.51 14.67 7.03
CA ALA A 201 -6.24 15.88 7.39
C ALA A 201 -6.90 15.77 8.77
N ALA A 202 -7.54 14.64 9.07
CA ALA A 202 -8.22 14.39 10.34
C ALA A 202 -7.26 14.31 11.55
N THR A 203 -6.00 13.93 11.32
CA THR A 203 -5.01 13.76 12.39
C THR A 203 -4.21 15.02 12.68
N ARG A 204 -4.25 16.02 11.79
CA ARG A 204 -3.56 17.30 12.00
C ARG A 204 -4.11 17.98 13.26
N PRO A 205 -3.24 18.48 14.15
CA PRO A 205 -3.70 19.32 15.24
C PRO A 205 -4.36 20.56 14.63
N TRP A 206 -5.63 20.79 14.99
CA TRP A 206 -6.36 22.00 14.60
C TRP A 206 -5.79 23.17 15.40
N THR A 207 -4.62 23.66 15.01
CA THR A 207 -4.06 24.88 15.53
C THR A 207 -4.89 26.06 15.00
N ALA A 208 -5.80 26.54 15.84
CA ALA A 208 -6.41 27.88 15.76
C ALA A 208 -7.24 28.21 14.51
N ALA A 209 -8.49 27.73 14.48
CA ALA A 209 -9.59 28.47 13.85
C ALA A 209 -10.29 29.46 14.82
N ARG A 210 -9.63 29.81 15.94
CA ARG A 210 -10.14 30.73 16.99
C ARG A 210 -9.02 31.52 17.66
N ARG A 211 -8.27 32.31 16.89
CA ARG A 211 -7.67 33.54 17.41
C ARG A 211 -8.16 34.68 16.55
#